data_AF-A0A1Z9TYT4-F1
#
_entry.id   AF-A0A1Z9TYT4-F1
#
_cell.length_a   1.000
_cell.length_b   1.000
_cell.length_c   1.000
_cell.angle_alpha   90.00
_cell.angle_beta   90.00
_cell.angle_gamma   90.00
#
_symmetry.space_group_name_H-M   'P 1'
#
loop_
_entity.id
_entity.type
_entity.pdbx_description
1 polymer ?
#
loop_
_entity_poly.entity_id
_entity_poly.type
_entity_poly.pdbx_seq_one_letter_code
_entity_poly.pdbx_strand_id
1 'polypeptide(L)' 'DLGEHPEDKKPVRIMKGQYGPYIKYKSLNATIPEEKDPVELTMEDALILIEKRKEYDKTKKSKKRKKK' A
#
# COMPACT_ATOMS: atom_id res chain seq x y z
N ASP A 1 13.29 5.42 -1.82
CA ASP A 1 12.63 4.47 -2.75
C ASP A 1 12.93 3.07 -2.21
N LEU A 2 11.97 2.15 -2.20
CA LEU A 2 12.16 0.81 -1.64
C LEU A 2 12.71 -0.18 -2.66
N GLY A 3 12.74 0.18 -3.94
CA GLY A 3 13.17 -0.69 -5.03
C GLY A 3 12.02 -1.46 -5.67
N GLU A 4 12.33 -2.64 -6.19
CA GLU A 4 11.39 -3.47 -6.96
C GLU A 4 10.75 -4.56 -6.09
N HIS A 5 9.45 -4.73 -6.22
CA HIS A 5 8.69 -5.78 -5.55
C HIS A 5 9.27 -7.17 -5.92
N PRO A 6 9.57 -8.06 -4.95
CA PRO A 6 10.27 -9.32 -5.21
C PRO A 6 9.49 -10.26 -6.15
N GLU A 7 8.16 -10.32 -6.02
CA GLU A 7 7.35 -11.20 -6.87
C GLU A 7 7.14 -10.69 -8.30
N ASP A 8 6.87 -9.41 -8.49
CA ASP A 8 6.48 -8.89 -9.81
C ASP A 8 7.34 -7.74 -10.34
N LYS A 9 8.53 -7.56 -9.74
CA LYS A 9 9.61 -6.65 -10.16
C LYS A 9 9.13 -5.23 -10.48
N LYS A 10 8.14 -4.78 -9.73
CA LYS A 10 7.51 -3.47 -9.95
C LYS A 10 7.95 -2.47 -8.91
N PRO A 11 8.13 -1.20 -9.30
CA PRO A 11 8.68 -0.20 -8.40
C PRO A 11 7.73 0.07 -7.24
N VAL A 12 8.26 0.01 -6.03
CA VAL A 12 7.59 0.36 -4.77
C VAL A 12 8.21 1.66 -4.27
N ARG A 13 7.40 2.71 -4.24
CA ARG A 13 7.88 4.05 -3.86
C ARG A 13 7.19 4.53 -2.61
N ILE A 14 7.97 5.08 -1.68
CA ILE A 14 7.43 5.86 -0.56
C ILE A 14 7.34 7.31 -1.01
N MET A 15 6.16 7.90 -0.89
CA MET A 15 5.87 9.29 -1.25
C MET A 15 5.23 10.00 -0.07
N LYS A 16 5.47 11.31 0.06
CA LYS A 16 4.82 12.15 1.08
C LYS A 16 3.59 12.81 0.45
N GLY A 17 2.41 12.62 1.05
CA GLY A 17 1.15 13.20 0.60
C GLY A 17 0.57 14.17 1.64
N GLN A 18 -0.57 14.78 1.31
CA GLN A 18 -1.27 15.72 2.19
C GLN A 18 -1.69 15.12 3.54
N TYR A 19 -1.98 13.82 3.58
CA TYR A 19 -2.41 13.09 4.77
C TYR A 19 -1.28 12.27 5.42
N GLY A 20 -0.03 12.53 5.04
CA GLY A 20 1.13 11.79 5.53
C GLY A 20 1.78 10.90 4.45
N PRO A 21 2.82 10.14 4.84
CA PRO A 21 3.55 9.26 3.95
C PRO A 21 2.66 8.10 3.47
N TYR A 22 2.88 7.68 2.23
CA TYR A 22 2.18 6.56 1.63
C TYR A 22 3.09 5.80 0.67
N ILE A 23 2.75 4.53 0.48
CA ILE A 23 3.40 3.62 -0.44
C ILE A 23 2.61 3.61 -1.73
N LYS A 24 3.27 3.96 -2.82
CA LYS A 24 2.76 3.90 -4.18
C LYS A 24 3.26 2.62 -4.84
N TYR A 25 2.32 1.76 -5.22
CA TYR A 25 2.58 0.52 -5.92
C TYR A 25 1.58 0.33 -7.07
N LYS A 26 2.06 0.37 -8.32
CA LYS A 26 1.20 0.37 -9.52
C LYS A 26 0.12 1.46 -9.41
N SER A 27 -1.16 1.05 -9.35
CA SER A 27 -2.34 1.90 -9.17
C SER A 27 -2.89 1.87 -7.74
N LEU A 28 -2.22 1.17 -6.82
CA LEU A 28 -2.57 1.08 -5.39
C LEU A 28 -1.74 2.08 -4.59
N ASN A 29 -2.41 2.76 -3.67
CA ASN A 29 -1.80 3.63 -2.68
C ASN A 29 -2.13 3.06 -1.30
N ALA A 30 -1.10 2.61 -0.57
CA ALA A 30 -1.23 2.13 0.79
C ALA A 30 -0.70 3.21 1.74
N THR A 31 -1.55 3.72 2.63
CA THR A 31 -1.16 4.74 3.62
C THR A 31 -0.21 4.13 4.64
N ILE A 32 0.87 4.84 4.98
CA ILE A 32 1.76 4.47 6.08
C ILE A 32 1.18 5.11 7.35
N PRO A 33 0.90 4.34 8.42
CA PRO A 33 0.47 4.93 9.69
C PRO A 33 1.58 5.81 10.26
N GLU A 34 1.19 6.93 10.89
CA GLU A 34 2.11 7.93 11.43
C GLU A 34 3.00 7.38 12.56
N GLU A 35 2.56 6.29 13.21
CA GLU A 35 3.33 5.53 14.21
C GLU A 35 4.51 4.76 13.61
N LYS A 36 4.55 4.57 12.28
CA LYS A 36 5.65 3.90 11.59
C LYS A 36 6.49 4.91 10.82
N ASP A 37 7.80 4.86 11.05
CA ASP A 37 8.73 5.70 10.34
C ASP A 37 8.83 5.29 8.87
N PRO A 38 8.54 6.18 7.91
CA PRO A 38 8.63 5.87 6.49
C PRO A 38 10.08 5.61 6.03
N VAL A 39 11.07 5.95 6.85
CA VAL A 39 12.50 5.73 6.58
C VAL A 39 12.94 4.35 7.05
N GLU A 40 12.39 3.86 8.17
CA GLU A 40 12.67 2.52 8.70
C GLU A 40 11.82 1.43 8.04
N LEU A 41 10.79 1.84 7.30
CA LEU A 41 9.88 0.92 6.64
C LEU A 41 10.62 0.06 5.62
N THR A 42 10.57 -1.25 5.81
CA THR A 42 11.24 -2.22 4.94
C THR A 42 10.37 -2.59 3.74
N MET A 43 10.96 -3.27 2.75
CA MET A 43 10.18 -3.84 1.64
C MET A 43 9.09 -4.78 2.18
N GLU A 44 9.40 -5.62 3.18
CA GLU A 44 8.43 -6.57 3.75
C GLU A 44 7.22 -5.85 4.38
N ASP A 45 7.46 -4.78 5.16
CA ASP A 45 6.39 -3.94 5.69
C ASP A 45 5.54 -3.32 4.58
N ALA A 46 6.18 -2.87 3.50
CA ALA A 46 5.49 -2.31 2.36
C ALA A 46 4.57 -3.32 1.69
N LEU A 47 5.04 -4.56 1.51
CA LEU A 47 4.25 -5.66 0.96
C LEU A 47 3.02 -5.94 1.81
N ILE A 48 3.20 -6.02 3.14
CA ILE A 48 2.09 -6.25 4.08
C ILE A 48 1.05 -5.13 3.96
N LEU A 49 1.46 -3.86 3.89
CA LEU A 49 0.55 -2.72 3.76
C LEU A 49 -0.18 -2.71 2.41
N ILE A 50 0.52 -3.03 1.32
CA ILE A 50 -0.06 -3.15 -0.02
C ILE A 50 -1.10 -4.26 -0.06
N GLU A 51 -0.79 -5.43 0.49
CA GLU A 51 -1.68 -6.59 0.52
C GLU A 51 -2.92 -6.31 1.36
N LYS A 52 -2.76 -5.78 2.57
CA LYS A 52 -3.88 -5.33 3.41
C LYS A 52 -4.77 -4.33 2.68
N ARG A 53 -4.17 -3.38 1.95
CA ARG A 53 -4.95 -2.40 1.19
C ARG A 53 -5.71 -3.05 0.03
N LYS A 54 -5.06 -3.97 -0.70
CA LYS A 54 -5.64 -4.71 -1.82
C LYS A 54 -6.82 -5.57 -1.35
N GLU A 55 -6.73 -6.20 -0.18
CA GLU A 55 -7.82 -6.96 0.42
C GLU A 55 -8.98 -6.06 0.87
N TYR A 56 -8.68 -4.93 1.51
CA TYR A 56 -9.70 -3.94 1.89
C TYR A 56 -10.49 -3.44 0.68
N ASP A 57 -9.80 -3.10 -0.42
CA ASP A 57 -10.45 -2.67 -1.66
C ASP A 57 -11.33 -3.77 -2.28
N LYS A 58 -10.87 -5.03 -2.27
CA LYS A 58 -11.66 -6.19 -2.73
C LYS A 58 -12.94 -6.39 -1.89
N THR A 59 -12.82 -6.35 -0.56
CA THR A 59 -13.96 -6.56 0.35
C THR A 59 -14.97 -5.42 0.30
N LYS A 60 -14.53 -4.17 0.10
CA LYS A 60 -15.46 -3.05 -0.16
C LYS A 60 -16.24 -3.25 -1.46
N LYS A 61 -15.58 -3.72 -2.51
CA LYS A 61 -16.20 -3.94 -3.83
C LYS A 61 -17.22 -5.08 -3.80
N SER A 62 -16.97 -6.15 -3.03
CA SER A 62 -17.91 -7.27 -2.86
C SER A 62 -19.15 -6.86 -2.03
N LYS A 63 -18.97 -6.09 -0.95
CA LYS A 63 -20.10 -5.55 -0.16
C LYS A 63 -20.99 -4.61 -0.97
N LYS A 64 -20.42 -3.82 -1.88
CA LYS A 64 -21.18 -2.92 -2.76
C LYS A 64 -21.99 -3.67 -3.83
N ARG A 65 -21.54 -4.86 -4.24
CA ARG A 65 -22.26 -5.76 -5.17
C ARG A 65 -23.39 -6.54 -4.52
N LYS A 66 -23.28 -6.90 -3.23
CA LYS A 66 -24.36 -7.58 -2.49
C LYS A 66 -25.50 -6.66 -2.03
N LYS A 67 -25.29 -5.34 -2.06
CA LYS A 67 -26.30 -4.33 -1.71
C LYS A 67 -27.07 -3.76 -2.93
N LYS A 68 -26.83 -4.30 -4.12
CA LYS A 68 -27.47 -3.94 -5.38
C LYS A 68 -28.27 -5.12 -5.87
#